data_AF-A0A255SU37-F1
#
_entry.id   AF-A0A255SU37-F1
#
_cell.length_a   1.000
_cell.length_b   1.000
_cell.length_c   1.000
_cell.angle_alpha   90.00
_cell.angle_beta   90.00
_cell.angle_gamma   90.00
#
_symmetry.space_group_name_H-M   'P 1'
#
loop_
_entity.id
_entity.type
_entity.pdbx_description
1 polymer ?
#
loop_
_entity_poly.entity_id
_entity_poly.type
_entity_poly.pdbx_seq_one_letter_code
_entity_poly.pdbx_strand_id
1 'polypeptide(L)' 'MTRRALANMYFPDKTPIEAVRSLRMWIANCPDLVAALEEIGQPYKKTKTLTARQVRLIMHYLGDP' A
#
# COMPACT_ATOMS: atom_id res chain seq x y z
N MET A 1 1.63 -10.04 -4.62
CA MET A 1 2.58 -9.51 -3.60
C MET A 1 1.84 -9.34 -2.28
N THR A 2 2.50 -9.49 -1.12
CA THR A 2 1.83 -9.25 0.17
C THR A 2 1.98 -7.78 0.59
N ARG A 3 0.99 -7.25 1.31
CA ARG A 3 1.06 -5.86 1.84
C ARG A 3 2.27 -5.67 2.77
N ARG A 4 2.61 -6.70 3.55
CA ARG A 4 3.79 -6.70 4.44
C ARG A 4 5.09 -6.59 3.65
N ALA A 5 5.23 -7.36 2.57
CA ALA A 5 6.41 -7.28 1.72
C ALA A 5 6.56 -5.87 1.12
N LEU A 6 5.46 -5.30 0.61
CA LEU A 6 5.48 -3.93 0.06
C LEU A 6 5.84 -2.91 1.13
N ALA A 7 5.21 -3.00 2.31
CA ALA A 7 5.50 -2.10 3.41
C ALA A 7 6.95 -2.16 3.88
N ASN A 8 7.54 -3.36 3.94
CA ASN A 8 8.95 -3.54 4.32
C ASN A 8 9.91 -2.98 3.26
N MET A 9 9.51 -2.91 1.98
CA MET A 9 10.32 -2.25 0.96
C MET A 9 10.38 -0.74 1.20
N TYR A 10 9.23 -0.08 1.45
CA TYR A 10 9.20 1.35 1.76
C TYR A 10 9.82 1.72 3.12
N PHE A 11 9.75 0.81 4.08
CA PHE A 11 10.19 1.05 5.45
C PHE A 11 11.08 -0.09 5.93
N PRO A 12 12.30 -0.23 5.39
CA PRO A 12 13.22 -1.32 5.75
C PRO A 12 13.67 -1.23 7.21
N ASP A 13 13.71 -0.03 7.78
CA ASP A 13 14.15 0.22 9.16
C ASP A 13 13.08 -0.04 10.22
N LYS A 14 11.82 -0.28 9.81
CA LYS A 14 10.68 -0.45 10.72
C LYS A 14 10.35 -1.91 10.94
N THR A 15 9.77 -2.24 12.11
CA THR A 15 9.23 -3.58 12.31
C THR A 15 8.09 -3.85 11.31
N PRO A 16 7.83 -5.12 10.90
CA PRO A 16 6.80 -5.42 9.91
C PRO A 16 5.39 -4.90 10.24
N ILE A 17 5.09 -4.72 11.53
CA ILE A 17 3.81 -4.17 12.00
C ILE A 17 3.77 -2.66 11.80
N GLU A 18 4.85 -1.96 12.17
CA GLU A 18 4.99 -0.51 12.01
C GLU A 18 5.11 -0.10 10.54
N ALA A 19 5.82 -0.88 9.72
CA ALA A 19 5.89 -0.69 8.29
C ALA A 19 4.49 -0.71 7.67
N VAL A 20 3.67 -1.72 7.99
CA VAL A 20 2.29 -1.80 7.49
C VAL A 20 1.42 -0.67 8.01
N ARG A 21 1.56 -0.28 9.28
CA ARG A 21 0.83 0.89 9.84
C ARG A 21 1.22 2.17 9.10
N SER A 22 2.50 2.39 8.86
CA SER A 22 3.03 3.55 8.14
C SER A 22 2.50 3.58 6.71
N LEU A 23 2.55 2.44 6.00
CA LEU A 23 2.00 2.32 4.64
C LEU A 23 0.50 2.63 4.61
N ARG A 24 -0.27 2.15 5.60
CA ARG A 24 -1.71 2.46 5.67
C ARG A 24 -1.99 3.93 5.93
N MET A 25 -1.20 4.59 6.79
CA MET A 25 -1.33 6.03 7.01
C MET A 25 -0.97 6.83 5.77
N TRP A 26 0.12 6.46 5.09
CA TRP A 26 0.51 7.09 3.83
C TRP A 26 -0.58 6.94 2.76
N ILE A 27 -1.13 5.74 2.58
CA ILE A 27 -2.27 5.53 1.67
C ILE A 27 -3.45 6.40 2.10
N ALA A 28 -3.79 6.45 3.39
CA ALA A 28 -4.91 7.26 3.88
C ALA A 28 -4.69 8.77 3.73
N ASN A 29 -3.44 9.22 3.75
CA ASN A 29 -3.06 10.62 3.54
C ASN A 29 -3.05 11.03 2.05
N CYS A 30 -3.14 10.07 1.12
CA CYS A 30 -3.21 10.31 -0.32
C CYS A 30 -4.64 10.04 -0.84
N PRO A 31 -5.54 11.05 -0.85
CA PRO A 31 -6.93 10.85 -1.28
C PRO A 31 -7.05 10.36 -2.73
N ASP A 32 -6.16 10.80 -3.63
CA ASP A 32 -6.15 10.37 -5.04
C ASP A 32 -5.82 8.88 -5.18
N LEU A 33 -4.85 8.39 -4.40
CA LEU A 33 -4.51 6.98 -4.35
C LEU A 33 -5.67 6.15 -3.79
N VAL A 34 -6.34 6.64 -2.74
CA VAL A 34 -7.52 5.98 -2.19
C VAL A 34 -8.62 5.89 -3.24
N ALA A 35 -8.92 7.00 -3.93
CA ALA A 35 -9.93 7.03 -4.99
C ALA A 35 -9.60 6.02 -6.09
N ALA A 36 -8.35 5.99 -6.57
CA ALA A 36 -7.92 5.04 -7.60
C ALA A 36 -7.96 3.57 -7.13
N LEU A 37 -7.67 3.29 -5.85
CA LEU A 37 -7.78 1.96 -5.28
C LEU A 37 -9.24 1.51 -5.10
N GLU A 38 -10.14 2.43 -4.75
CA GLU A 38 -11.59 2.16 -4.65
C GLU A 38 -12.21 1.99 -6.05
N GLU A 39 -11.73 2.72 -7.07
CA GLU A 39 -12.19 2.58 -8.47
C GLU A 39 -11.90 1.19 -9.05
N ILE A 40 -10.82 0.53 -8.62
CA ILE A 40 -10.55 -0.87 -8.99
C ILE A 40 -11.68 -1.81 -8.50
N GLY A 41 -12.41 -1.42 -7.45
CA GLY A 41 -13.49 -2.22 -6.86
C GLY A 41 -13.01 -3.49 -6.16
N GLN A 42 -11.70 -3.64 -5.93
CA GLN A 42 -11.12 -4.81 -5.26
C GLN A 42 -10.73 -4.50 -3.82
N PRO A 43 -11.01 -5.41 -2.87
CA PRO A 43 -10.68 -5.19 -1.47
C PRO A 43 -9.15 -5.13 -1.29
N TYR A 44 -8.64 -3.98 -0.85
CA TYR A 44 -7.22 -3.78 -0.53
C TYR A 44 -6.96 -3.56 0.96
N LYS A 45 -7.96 -3.14 1.75
CA LYS A 45 -7.82 -2.82 3.20
C LYS A 45 -7.82 -4.05 4.10
N LYS A 46 -8.61 -5.07 3.76
CA LYS A 46 -8.79 -6.29 4.57
C LYS A 46 -8.00 -7.51 4.07
N THR A 47 -7.41 -7.41 2.88
CA THR A 47 -6.69 -8.52 2.22
C THR A 47 -5.21 -8.54 2.59
N LYS A 48 -4.64 -9.74 2.83
CA LYS A 48 -3.19 -9.88 3.09
C LYS A 48 -2.36 -9.65 1.83
N THR A 49 -2.94 -9.93 0.67
CA THR A 49 -2.34 -9.83 -0.65
C THR A 49 -2.89 -8.62 -1.40
N LEU A 50 -2.02 -7.95 -2.13
CA LEU A 50 -2.36 -6.89 -3.07
C LEU A 50 -2.21 -7.44 -4.49
N THR A 51 -3.14 -7.06 -5.36
CA THR A 51 -3.04 -7.37 -6.79
C THR A 51 -1.94 -6.52 -7.42
N ALA A 52 -1.37 -6.99 -8.54
CA ALA A 52 -0.30 -6.28 -9.23
C ALA A 52 -0.71 -4.83 -9.59
N ARG A 53 -1.99 -4.63 -9.92
CA ARG A 53 -2.56 -3.31 -10.24
C ARG A 53 -2.62 -2.39 -9.02
N GLN A 54 -3.02 -2.91 -7.85
CA GLN A 54 -2.98 -2.15 -6.59
C GLN A 54 -1.55 -1.77 -6.21
N VAL A 55 -0.59 -2.70 -6.34
CA VAL A 55 0.83 -2.44 -6.05
C VAL A 55 1.37 -1.32 -6.95
N ARG A 56 1.10 -1.40 -8.25
CA ARG A 56 1.52 -0.36 -9.21
C ARG A 56 0.95 1.01 -8.88
N LEU A 57 -0.32 1.08 -8.47
CA LEU A 57 -0.94 2.33 -8.04
C LEU A 57 -0.24 2.89 -6.80
N ILE A 58 -0.02 2.03 -5.80
CA ILE A 58 0.68 2.44 -4.57
C ILE A 58 2.08 2.98 -4.94
N MET A 59 2.87 2.27 -5.76
CA MET A 59 4.18 2.75 -6.24
C MET A 59 4.11 4.03 -7.08
N HIS A 60 3.07 4.17 -7.91
CA HIS A 60 2.91 5.37 -8.74
C HIS A 60 2.66 6.63 -7.90
N TYR A 61 1.83 6.53 -6.86
CA TYR A 61 1.46 7.66 -6.01
C TYR A 61 2.43 7.91 -4.86
N LEU A 62 3.01 6.86 -4.27
CA LEU A 62 3.90 6.95 -3.11
C LEU A 62 5.39 7.01 -3.49
N GLY A 63 5.72 6.74 -4.76
CA GLY A 63 7.09 6.60 -5.26
C GLY A 63 7.58 5.16 -5.26
N ASP A 64 8.70 4.90 -5.93
CA ASP A 64 9.34 3.58 -5.89
C ASP A 64 10.05 3.40 -4.53
N PRO A 65 9.78 2.32 -3.78
CA PRO A 65 10.42 2.05 -2.49
C PRO A 65 11.92 1.75 -2.57
#